data_AF-A0A6C0RAV8-F1
#
_entry.id   AF-A0A6C0RAV8-F1
#
_cell.length_a   1.000
_cell.length_b   1.000
_cell.length_c   1.000
_cell.angle_alpha   90.00
_cell.angle_beta   90.00
_cell.angle_gamma   90.00
#
_symmetry.space_group_name_H-M   'P 1'
#
loop_
_entity.id
_entity.type
_entity.pdbx_description
1 polymer ?
#
loop_
_entity_poly.entity_id
_entity_poly.type
_entity_poly.pdbx_seq_one_letter_code
_entity_poly.pdbx_strand_id
1 'polypeptide(L)'
;MAKNETSSVEVTGEDSVEYDVETFNSNFDSWYQLQNTPASYRSQSYYESWNQQYVSAWNAKCASPSRNWSFEPVVGYDPTEDYGFEMNHKLFYYFMYVERVLKKQIIPGGPHVVFK
;
A
#
# COMPACT_ATOMS: atom_id res chain seq x y z
N MET A 1 -6.54 -38.32 -18.47
CA MET A 1 -5.09 -38.13 -18.71
C MET A 1 -4.88 -36.64 -18.99
N ALA A 2 -4.01 -35.99 -18.23
CA ALA A 2 -3.64 -34.59 -18.40
C ALA A 2 -2.50 -34.42 -19.43
N LYS A 3 -2.22 -33.14 -19.76
CA LYS A 3 -1.10 -32.52 -20.54
C LYS A 3 -1.48 -32.08 -21.97
N ASN A 4 -1.07 -30.92 -22.51
CA ASN A 4 -0.32 -29.76 -22.00
C ASN A 4 -0.46 -28.57 -22.99
N GLU A 5 -0.35 -27.36 -22.44
CA GLU A 5 0.37 -26.17 -22.95
C GLU A 5 0.13 -25.62 -24.36
N THR A 6 -0.26 -24.34 -24.42
CA THR A 6 0.53 -23.35 -25.16
C THR A 6 0.48 -22.02 -24.41
N SER A 7 1.55 -21.76 -23.65
CA SER A 7 1.84 -20.42 -23.11
C SER A 7 2.53 -19.64 -24.22
N SER A 8 1.93 -18.52 -24.62
CA SER A 8 2.61 -17.50 -25.43
C SER A 8 2.15 -16.15 -24.90
N VAL A 9 2.92 -15.58 -23.98
CA VAL A 9 2.78 -14.18 -23.60
C VAL A 9 3.90 -13.43 -24.29
N GLU A 10 3.54 -12.81 -25.41
CA GLU A 10 4.34 -11.79 -26.07
C GLU A 10 4.32 -10.54 -25.18
N VAL A 11 5.48 -10.17 -24.64
CA VAL A 11 5.64 -8.94 -23.88
C VAL A 11 6.08 -7.85 -24.86
N THR A 12 5.14 -7.01 -25.26
CA THR A 12 5.39 -5.76 -26.00
C THR A 12 4.49 -4.67 -25.46
N GLY A 13 5.09 -3.57 -25.00
CA GLY A 13 4.42 -2.28 -24.80
C GLY A 13 4.33 -1.83 -23.33
N GLU A 14 4.90 -0.67 -23.05
CA GLU A 14 4.93 0.01 -21.76
C GLU A 14 3.53 0.37 -21.21
N ASP A 15 3.44 0.28 -19.87
CA ASP A 15 2.78 1.22 -18.97
C ASP A 15 1.25 1.30 -18.90
N SER A 16 0.62 0.17 -18.58
CA SER A 16 -0.45 0.13 -17.58
C SER A 16 -0.55 -1.29 -17.02
N VAL A 17 0.17 -1.56 -15.95
CA VAL A 17 -0.03 -2.80 -15.20
C VAL A 17 -1.38 -2.67 -14.49
N GLU A 18 -2.41 -3.26 -15.08
CA GLU A 18 -3.67 -3.51 -14.41
C GLU A 18 -3.37 -4.52 -13.30
N TYR A 19 -3.18 -4.02 -12.08
CA TYR A 19 -2.95 -4.88 -10.92
C TYR A 19 -4.29 -5.47 -10.51
N ASP A 20 -4.42 -6.79 -10.67
CA ASP A 20 -5.50 -7.53 -10.04
C ASP A 20 -5.44 -7.36 -8.51
N VAL A 21 -6.60 -7.08 -7.89
CA VAL A 21 -6.70 -6.77 -6.46
C VAL A 21 -6.20 -7.92 -5.58
N GLU A 22 -6.45 -9.17 -5.96
CA GLU A 22 -5.99 -10.34 -5.21
C GLU A 22 -4.47 -10.49 -5.29
N THR A 23 -3.91 -10.25 -6.47
CA THR A 23 -2.46 -10.27 -6.68
C THR A 23 -1.76 -9.16 -5.90
N PHE A 24 -2.33 -7.95 -5.90
CA PHE A 24 -1.81 -6.82 -5.14
C PHE A 24 -1.84 -7.09 -3.63
N ASN A 25 -2.94 -7.64 -3.11
CA ASN A 25 -3.06 -8.01 -1.69
C ASN A 25 -2.01 -9.06 -1.29
N SER A 26 -1.80 -10.09 -2.12
CA SER A 26 -0.83 -11.15 -1.86
C SER A 26 0.62 -10.64 -1.84
N ASN A 27 0.95 -9.70 -2.75
CA ASN A 27 2.27 -9.07 -2.79
C ASN A 27 2.50 -8.17 -1.58
N PHE A 28 1.48 -7.39 -1.19
CA PHE A 28 1.55 -6.57 0.01
C PHE A 28 1.74 -7.42 1.27
N ASP A 29 0.97 -8.48 1.46
CA ASP A 29 1.10 -9.33 2.65
C ASP A 29 2.48 -10.00 2.72
N SER A 30 2.99 -10.49 1.59
CA SER A 30 4.36 -11.06 1.52
C SER A 30 5.43 -10.04 1.88
N TRP A 31 5.33 -8.83 1.33
CA TRP A 31 6.24 -7.73 1.65
C TRP A 31 6.10 -7.31 3.13
N TYR A 32 4.88 -7.19 3.63
CA TYR A 32 4.59 -6.82 5.01
C TYR A 32 5.24 -7.80 5.98
N GLN A 33 5.09 -9.12 5.78
CA GLN A 33 5.71 -10.12 6.66
C GLN A 33 7.24 -10.03 6.70
N LEU A 34 7.88 -9.68 5.58
CA LEU A 34 9.33 -9.48 5.54
C LEU A 34 9.77 -8.24 6.33
N GLN A 35 8.97 -7.18 6.30
CA GLN A 35 9.27 -5.89 6.93
C GLN A 35 8.79 -5.77 8.38
N ASN A 36 7.81 -6.58 8.76
CA ASN A 36 7.15 -6.58 10.06
C ASN A 36 8.08 -7.16 11.13
N THR A 37 9.06 -6.35 11.57
CA THR A 37 10.04 -6.75 12.57
C THR A 37 9.91 -5.90 13.83
N PRO A 38 9.95 -6.48 15.04
CA PRO A 38 9.81 -5.73 16.28
C PRO A 38 10.83 -4.59 16.45
N ALA A 39 12.04 -4.75 15.89
CA ALA A 39 13.08 -3.72 15.93
C ALA A 39 12.74 -2.46 15.11
N SER A 40 11.80 -2.57 14.16
CA SER A 40 11.34 -1.46 13.31
C SER A 40 10.07 -0.77 13.86
N TYR A 41 9.48 -1.31 14.94
CA TYR A 41 8.23 -0.79 15.47
C TYR A 41 8.40 0.61 16.07
N ARG A 42 7.34 1.41 15.88
CA ARG A 42 7.14 2.73 16.49
C ARG A 42 5.94 2.67 17.42
N SER A 43 5.67 3.75 18.16
CA SER A 43 4.50 3.80 19.04
C SER A 43 3.20 3.74 18.22
N GLN A 44 2.11 3.26 18.84
CA GLN A 44 0.78 3.33 18.25
C GLN A 44 0.44 4.77 17.82
N SER A 45 0.69 5.75 18.68
CA SER A 45 0.47 7.18 18.40
C SER A 45 1.23 7.69 17.17
N TYR A 46 2.41 7.13 16.89
CA TYR A 46 3.16 7.46 15.67
C TYR A 46 2.41 6.98 14.43
N TYR A 47 1.91 5.75 14.44
CA TYR A 47 1.15 5.19 13.33
C TYR A 47 -0.18 5.91 13.12
N GLU A 48 -0.93 6.20 14.19
CA GLU A 48 -2.19 6.97 14.11
C GLU A 48 -1.96 8.35 13.49
N SER A 49 -0.95 9.08 13.96
CA SER A 49 -0.61 10.42 13.46
C SER A 49 -0.26 10.41 11.97
N TRP A 50 0.43 9.38 11.49
CA TRP A 50 0.76 9.24 10.07
C TRP A 50 -0.43 8.74 9.25
N ASN A 51 -1.18 7.76 9.75
CA ASN A 51 -2.34 7.20 9.07
C ASN A 51 -3.38 8.28 8.79
N GLN A 52 -3.64 9.17 9.74
CA GLN A 52 -4.53 10.32 9.53
C GLN A 52 -4.08 11.18 8.34
N GLN A 53 -2.80 11.51 8.26
CA GLN A 53 -2.25 12.31 7.16
C GLN A 53 -2.33 11.55 5.83
N TYR A 54 -1.93 10.28 5.83
CA TYR A 54 -1.94 9.44 4.63
C TYR A 54 -3.33 9.20 4.08
N VAL A 55 -4.31 8.86 4.93
CA VAL A 55 -5.71 8.68 4.53
C VAL A 55 -6.27 9.96 3.91
N SER A 56 -6.01 11.12 4.52
CA SER A 56 -6.45 12.40 3.97
C SER A 56 -5.85 12.67 2.59
N ALA A 57 -4.53 12.50 2.43
CA ALA A 57 -3.84 12.73 1.16
C ALA A 57 -4.23 11.71 0.08
N TRP A 58 -4.39 10.45 0.46
CA TRP A 58 -4.86 9.37 -0.41
C TRP A 58 -6.25 9.68 -0.96
N ASN A 59 -7.19 10.02 -0.08
CA ASN A 59 -8.56 10.34 -0.46
C ASN A 59 -8.64 11.59 -1.34
N ALA A 60 -7.80 12.60 -1.07
CA ALA A 60 -7.68 13.77 -1.93
C ALA A 60 -7.19 13.41 -3.35
N LYS A 61 -6.26 12.45 -3.47
CA LYS A 61 -5.81 11.93 -4.77
C LYS A 61 -6.89 11.13 -5.49
N CYS A 62 -7.64 10.28 -4.79
CA CYS A 62 -8.79 9.57 -5.36
C CYS A 62 -9.87 10.54 -5.87
N ALA A 63 -10.10 11.65 -5.16
CA ALA A 63 -11.07 12.67 -5.54
C ALA A 63 -10.65 13.51 -6.76
N SER A 64 -9.35 13.54 -7.09
CA SER A 64 -8.81 14.24 -8.26
C SER A 64 -8.53 13.23 -9.38
N PRO A 65 -9.35 13.17 -10.43
CA PRO A 65 -9.18 12.20 -11.51
C PRO A 65 -7.83 12.37 -12.20
N SER A 66 -6.87 11.52 -11.85
CA SER A 66 -5.56 11.44 -12.47
C SER A 66 -5.43 10.08 -13.11
N ARG A 67 -5.05 10.04 -14.40
CA ARG A 67 -4.84 8.78 -15.13
C ARG A 67 -3.79 7.88 -14.46
N ASN A 68 -2.94 8.46 -13.60
CA ASN A 68 -1.86 7.77 -12.91
C ASN A 68 -2.22 7.24 -11.51
N TRP A 69 -3.44 7.50 -11.04
CA TRP A 69 -3.93 7.09 -9.73
C TRP A 69 -5.16 6.18 -9.87
N SER A 70 -4.93 4.88 -9.74
CA SER A 70 -5.95 3.83 -9.94
C SER A 70 -6.46 3.23 -8.63
N PHE A 71 -6.17 3.87 -7.49
CA PHE A 71 -6.57 3.37 -6.19
C PHE A 71 -7.94 3.89 -5.76
N GLU A 72 -8.69 3.06 -5.03
CA GLU A 72 -9.94 3.45 -4.39
C GLU A 72 -9.70 4.24 -3.10
N PRO A 73 -10.62 5.15 -2.71
CA PRO A 73 -10.50 5.90 -1.47
C PRO A 73 -10.55 4.97 -0.25
N VAL A 74 -9.83 5.33 0.81
CA VAL A 74 -9.95 4.69 2.12
C VAL A 74 -11.22 5.18 2.78
N VAL A 75 -12.17 4.27 2.99
CA VAL A 75 -13.46 4.54 3.63
C VAL A 75 -13.46 3.96 5.04
N GLY A 76 -14.03 4.69 6.00
CA GLY A 76 -14.26 4.19 7.35
C GLY A 76 -13.08 4.30 8.32
N TYR A 77 -12.02 5.03 7.96
CA TYR A 77 -10.98 5.39 8.92
C TYR A 77 -11.38 6.67 9.69
N ASP A 78 -11.65 6.52 10.99
CA ASP A 78 -11.91 7.62 11.92
C ASP A 78 -10.70 7.82 12.86
N PRO A 79 -10.01 8.98 12.82
CA PRO A 79 -8.85 9.23 13.69
C PRO A 79 -9.19 9.34 15.18
N THR A 80 -10.47 9.33 15.56
CA THR A 80 -10.93 9.35 16.96
C THR A 80 -11.20 7.95 17.53
N GLU A 81 -11.18 6.91 16.68
CA GLU A 81 -11.40 5.53 17.08
C GLU A 81 -10.06 4.80 17.34
N ASP A 82 -10.02 3.98 18.39
CA ASP A 82 -8.86 3.15 18.73
C ASP A 82 -8.94 1.79 18.03
N TYR A 83 -8.34 1.70 16.84
CA TYR A 83 -8.20 0.46 16.09
C TYR A 83 -7.10 -0.48 16.65
N GLY A 84 -6.35 -0.03 17.66
CA GLY A 84 -5.23 -0.75 18.22
C GLY A 84 -3.96 -0.73 17.37
N PHE A 85 -2.89 -1.28 17.95
CA PHE A 85 -1.55 -1.26 17.35
C PHE A 85 -1.48 -1.97 16.00
N GLU A 86 -1.98 -3.20 15.89
CA GLU A 86 -1.76 -4.05 14.71
C GLU A 86 -2.43 -3.46 13.46
N MET A 87 -3.66 -2.95 13.59
CA MET A 87 -4.38 -2.32 12.50
C MET A 87 -3.68 -1.04 12.03
N ASN A 88 -3.31 -0.15 12.97
CA ASN A 88 -2.60 1.07 12.65
C ASN A 88 -1.22 0.80 12.02
N HIS A 89 -0.51 -0.20 12.52
CA HIS A 89 0.76 -0.64 11.98
C HIS A 89 0.61 -1.17 10.55
N LYS A 90 -0.33 -2.09 10.31
CA LYS A 90 -0.54 -2.66 8.97
C LYS A 90 -0.99 -1.61 7.95
N LEU A 91 -1.89 -0.69 8.32
CA LEU A 91 -2.32 0.41 7.47
C LEU A 91 -1.16 1.35 7.11
N PHE A 92 -0.31 1.69 8.09
CA PHE A 92 0.87 2.50 7.82
C PHE A 92 1.82 1.81 6.83
N TYR A 93 2.08 0.51 7.03
CA TYR A 93 2.93 -0.28 6.13
C TYR A 93 2.34 -0.38 4.74
N TYR A 94 1.02 -0.40 4.60
CA TYR A 94 0.35 -0.34 3.30
C TYR A 94 0.69 0.92 2.52
N PHE A 95 0.63 2.09 3.17
CA PHE A 95 1.04 3.35 2.52
C PHE A 95 2.54 3.34 2.15
N MET A 96 3.39 2.78 3.02
CA MET A 96 4.82 2.63 2.74
C MET A 96 5.09 1.70 1.56
N TYR A 97 4.34 0.62 1.42
CA TYR A 97 4.40 -0.28 0.28
C TYR A 97 4.08 0.48 -1.02
N VAL A 98 3.01 1.28 -1.02
CA VAL A 98 2.60 2.06 -2.19
C VAL A 98 3.67 3.09 -2.58
N GLU A 99 4.22 3.84 -1.62
CA GLU A 99 5.25 4.84 -1.92
C GLU A 99 6.59 4.22 -2.33
N ARG A 100 7.00 3.10 -1.72
CA ARG A 100 8.36 2.57 -1.87
C ARG A 100 8.48 1.41 -2.84
N VAL A 101 7.46 0.56 -2.93
CA VAL A 101 7.45 -0.59 -3.85
C VAL A 101 6.78 -0.19 -5.14
N LEU A 102 5.56 0.38 -5.07
CA LEU A 102 4.85 0.81 -6.28
C LEU A 102 5.30 2.16 -6.84
N LYS A 103 6.17 2.89 -6.11
CA LYS A 103 6.70 4.20 -6.51
C LYS A 103 5.60 5.25 -6.77
N LYS A 104 4.47 5.14 -6.08
CA LYS A 104 3.36 6.09 -6.16
C LYS A 104 3.40 7.00 -4.94
N GLN A 105 3.85 8.24 -5.12
CA GLN A 105 3.93 9.20 -4.03
C GLN A 105 2.53 9.61 -3.55
N ILE A 106 2.30 9.48 -2.24
CA ILE A 106 1.07 9.92 -1.56
C ILE A 106 1.31 11.30 -0.95
N ILE A 107 2.37 11.45 -0.15
CA ILE A 107 2.74 12.70 0.54
C ILE A 107 4.21 13.05 0.27
N PRO A 108 4.54 14.30 -0.06
CA PRO A 108 5.94 14.73 -0.13
C PRO A 108 6.57 14.79 1.27
N GLY A 109 7.77 14.24 1.43
CA GLY A 109 8.49 14.29 2.71
C GLY A 109 7.91 13.39 3.79
N GLY A 110 7.40 12.21 3.41
CA GLY A 110 6.90 11.20 4.33
C GLY A 110 7.93 10.69 5.36
N PRO A 111 7.55 9.75 6.23
CA PRO A 111 8.35 9.31 7.35
C PRO A 111 9.65 8.64 6.91
N HIS A 112 10.73 8.98 7.60
CA HIS A 112 12.02 8.33 7.48
C HIS A 112 12.02 6.98 8.21
N VAL A 113 11.47 5.97 7.54
CA VAL A 113 11.52 4.56 7.99
C VAL A 113 12.62 3.82 7.25
N VAL A 114 13.33 2.92 7.90
CA VAL A 114 14.27 2.00 7.24
C VAL A 114 13.61 0.63 7.19
N PHE A 115 13.42 0.13 5.98
CA PHE A 115 12.93 -1.22 5.70
C PHE A 115 14.13 -2.13 5.39
N LYS A 116 13.99 -3.42 5.68
CA LYS A 116 14.97 -4.45 5.37
C LYS A 116 15.01 -4.83 3.90
#